data_AF-A0A1Y4GUH5-F1
#
_entry.id   AF-A0A1Y4GUH5-F1
#
_cell.length_a   1.000
_cell.length_b   1.000
_cell.length_c   1.000
_cell.angle_alpha   90.00
_cell.angle_beta   90.00
_cell.angle_gamma   90.00
#
_symmetry.space_group_name_H-M   'P 1'
#
loop_
_entity.id
_entity.type
_entity.pdbx_description
1 polymer ?
#
loop_
_entity_poly.entity_id
_entity_poly.type
_entity_poly.pdbx_seq_one_letter_code
_entity_poly.pdbx_strand_id
1 'polypeptide(L)'
;MAILGNSCRPEQQSETQFIDKTQQLLTLNDEGIIPDTAIDQFFDWIRENPQSLDSQLTDRNHNIESMEIATSPDGNMRTYSIELYGFGGIPSYGFETRTLLQYRANDSVVCLELDSIQGYVSQIIRIEPSKSLYMLADCEEFNTQGSHVYMNLWGLQITDQGTIAPAPIFKKETHLLTHLDWRWDEYGYNDETDQIIFSAELSEPYEIAYDTVSNELHLPYIVTHGEYSIATEAHRVYRWNGKYFVDKGVAPLFDLHSDDFHIIIDIQANGNYRYRCWNKGRKIDDKPDLQIENGIRKCWDQDGEVFDYNAFCENFQAKPAGKIYLFYNQGFRYEYHMGDIQGKVVNKLCIYNPQNNLIYEQSYD
;
A
#
# COMPACT_ATOMS: atom_id res chain seq x y z
N MET A 1 5.56 3.80 -32.98
CA MET A 1 4.68 4.53 -32.03
C MET A 1 4.67 5.99 -32.41
N ALA A 2 3.50 6.54 -32.71
CA ALA A 2 3.33 7.95 -33.03
C ALA A 2 2.84 8.68 -31.76
N ILE A 3 3.60 9.67 -31.30
CA ILE A 3 3.19 10.57 -30.22
C ILE A 3 2.39 11.69 -30.88
N LEU A 4 1.08 11.74 -30.63
CA LEU A 4 0.21 12.82 -31.10
C LEU A 4 0.03 13.83 -29.96
N GLY A 5 0.65 15.00 -30.08
CA GLY A 5 0.42 16.13 -29.17
C GLY A 5 -0.70 17.02 -29.71
N ASN A 6 -1.82 17.10 -28.99
CA ASN A 6 -2.91 18.02 -29.32
C ASN A 6 -2.86 19.26 -28.40
N SER A 7 -3.00 20.46 -28.99
CA SER A 7 -2.98 21.73 -28.27
C SER A 7 -4.26 21.95 -27.46
N CYS A 8 -4.13 22.37 -26.20
CA CYS A 8 -5.26 22.73 -25.34
C CYS A 8 -6.09 23.88 -25.94
N ARG A 9 -7.31 23.60 -26.41
CA ARG A 9 -8.37 24.60 -26.63
C ARG A 9 -9.51 24.38 -25.62
N PRO A 10 -10.18 25.45 -25.14
CA PRO A 10 -11.06 25.40 -23.97
C PRO A 10 -12.51 25.17 -24.35
N GLU A 11 -12.85 23.98 -24.88
CA GLU A 11 -14.23 23.50 -24.79
C GLU A 11 -14.24 22.46 -23.67
N GLN A 12 -14.68 22.88 -22.47
CA GLN A 12 -14.86 21.96 -21.35
C GLN A 12 -15.91 20.93 -21.74
N GLN A 13 -15.51 19.68 -21.87
CA GLN A 13 -16.43 18.58 -22.04
C GLN A 13 -17.25 18.44 -20.74
N SER A 14 -18.58 18.45 -20.87
CA SER A 14 -19.43 18.26 -19.69
C SER A 14 -19.32 16.81 -19.17
N GLU A 15 -19.40 16.63 -17.86
CA GLU A 15 -19.43 15.32 -17.20
C GLU A 15 -20.48 14.40 -17.84
N THR A 16 -21.65 14.94 -18.17
CA THR A 16 -22.74 14.23 -18.89
C THR A 16 -22.32 13.71 -20.26
N GLN A 17 -21.65 14.54 -21.08
CA GLN A 17 -21.14 14.08 -22.37
C GLN A 17 -20.09 12.99 -22.22
N PHE A 18 -19.30 13.02 -21.15
CA PHE A 18 -18.35 11.96 -20.86
C PHE A 18 -19.09 10.65 -20.58
N ILE A 19 -20.00 10.66 -19.60
CA ILE A 19 -20.75 9.48 -19.17
C ILE A 19 -21.57 8.88 -20.31
N ASP A 20 -22.34 9.70 -21.03
CA ASP A 20 -23.19 9.23 -22.13
C ASP A 20 -22.36 8.52 -23.20
N LYS A 21 -21.17 9.06 -23.49
CA LYS A 21 -20.28 8.47 -24.49
C LYS A 21 -19.63 7.19 -23.99
N THR A 22 -19.20 7.17 -22.73
CA THR A 22 -18.64 5.98 -22.11
C THR A 22 -19.66 4.86 -22.05
N GLN A 23 -20.89 5.13 -21.60
CA GLN A 23 -21.98 4.14 -21.60
C GLN A 23 -22.32 3.69 -23.02
N GLN A 24 -22.34 4.60 -24.00
CA GLN A 24 -22.58 4.24 -25.40
C GLN A 24 -21.55 3.22 -25.91
N LEU A 25 -20.27 3.39 -25.57
CA LEU A 25 -19.17 2.58 -26.12
C LEU A 25 -18.85 1.35 -25.28
N LEU A 26 -18.94 1.45 -23.95
CA LEU A 26 -18.42 0.46 -23.00
C LEU A 26 -19.54 -0.32 -22.28
N THR A 27 -20.74 -0.40 -22.87
CA THR A 27 -21.79 -1.28 -22.35
C THR A 27 -21.47 -2.73 -22.73
N LEU A 28 -21.45 -3.62 -21.73
CA LEU A 28 -21.32 -5.06 -21.94
C LEU A 28 -22.45 -5.56 -22.85
N ASN A 29 -22.10 -6.36 -23.86
CA ASN A 29 -23.11 -7.02 -24.69
C ASN A 29 -23.81 -8.16 -23.93
N ASP A 30 -24.77 -8.83 -24.58
CA ASP A 30 -25.50 -9.97 -23.99
C ASP A 30 -24.60 -11.14 -23.55
N GLU A 31 -23.35 -11.18 -24.00
CA GLU A 31 -22.33 -12.19 -23.66
C GLU A 31 -21.36 -11.72 -22.55
N GLY A 32 -21.55 -10.51 -22.02
CA GLY A 32 -20.66 -9.92 -21.01
C GLY A 32 -19.33 -9.44 -21.58
N ILE A 33 -19.27 -9.05 -22.86
CA ILE A 33 -18.03 -8.68 -23.55
C ILE A 33 -18.09 -7.23 -24.03
N ILE A 34 -16.96 -6.52 -23.88
CA ILE A 34 -16.68 -5.27 -24.61
C ILE A 34 -15.68 -5.59 -25.74
N PRO A 35 -16.06 -5.43 -27.02
CA PRO A 35 -15.15 -5.74 -28.11
C PRO A 35 -14.00 -4.73 -28.16
N ASP A 36 -12.80 -5.19 -28.53
CA ASP A 36 -11.62 -4.33 -28.69
C ASP A 36 -11.88 -3.08 -29.55
N THR A 37 -12.72 -3.21 -30.58
CA THR A 37 -13.07 -2.08 -31.46
C THR A 37 -13.85 -0.98 -30.75
N ALA A 38 -14.62 -1.30 -29.71
CA ALA A 38 -15.31 -0.31 -28.90
C ALA A 38 -14.34 0.36 -27.89
N ILE A 39 -13.40 -0.42 -27.35
CA ILE A 39 -12.32 0.11 -26.50
C ILE A 39 -11.40 1.04 -27.30
N ASP A 40 -11.03 0.65 -28.51
CA ASP A 40 -10.23 1.48 -29.42
C ASP A 40 -10.94 2.80 -29.73
N GLN A 41 -12.25 2.75 -30.03
CA GLN A 41 -13.07 3.95 -30.24
C GLN A 41 -13.12 4.84 -29.00
N PHE A 42 -13.19 4.25 -27.81
CA PHE A 42 -13.18 4.99 -26.56
C PHE A 42 -11.81 5.63 -26.32
N PHE A 43 -10.71 4.88 -26.48
CA PHE A 43 -9.35 5.41 -26.33
C PHE A 43 -9.03 6.50 -27.36
N ASP A 44 -9.45 6.34 -28.61
CA ASP A 44 -9.32 7.38 -29.64
C ASP A 44 -10.11 8.63 -29.27
N TRP A 45 -11.33 8.44 -28.76
CA TRP A 45 -12.10 9.56 -28.27
C TRP A 45 -11.44 10.27 -27.08
N ILE A 46 -10.84 9.56 -26.12
CA ILE A 46 -10.04 10.19 -25.04
C ILE A 46 -8.84 10.95 -25.60
N ARG A 47 -8.12 10.38 -26.59
CA ARG A 47 -6.97 11.02 -27.27
C ARG A 47 -7.38 12.30 -28.01
N GLU A 48 -8.57 12.32 -28.60
CA GLU A 48 -9.14 13.49 -29.28
C GLU A 48 -9.69 14.55 -28.32
N ASN A 49 -9.92 14.20 -27.05
CA ASN A 49 -10.54 15.04 -26.04
C ASN A 49 -9.61 15.24 -24.82
N PRO A 50 -8.49 15.97 -24.96
CA PRO A 50 -7.51 16.17 -23.87
C PRO A 50 -8.08 16.84 -22.61
N GLN A 51 -9.16 17.62 -22.76
CA GLN A 51 -9.91 18.24 -21.67
C GLN A 51 -10.57 17.22 -20.73
N SER A 52 -10.70 15.96 -21.14
CA SER A 52 -11.21 14.89 -20.28
C SER A 52 -10.35 14.72 -19.03
N LEU A 53 -9.06 15.09 -19.05
CA LEU A 53 -8.21 15.08 -17.85
C LEU A 53 -8.68 16.07 -16.76
N ASP A 54 -9.29 17.19 -17.16
CA ASP A 54 -9.75 18.27 -16.29
C ASP A 54 -11.19 18.10 -15.80
N SER A 55 -11.93 17.11 -16.31
CA SER A 55 -13.30 16.85 -15.86
C SER A 55 -13.29 16.32 -14.43
N GLN A 56 -14.02 16.97 -13.53
CA GLN A 56 -14.31 16.36 -12.23
C GLN A 56 -15.40 15.31 -12.45
N LEU A 57 -15.04 14.04 -12.30
CA LEU A 57 -16.00 12.96 -12.18
C LEU A 57 -16.40 12.93 -10.71
N THR A 58 -17.63 13.32 -10.40
CA THR A 58 -18.11 13.34 -9.02
C THR A 58 -18.62 11.94 -8.66
N ASP A 59 -17.93 11.28 -7.72
CA ASP A 59 -18.13 9.88 -7.28
C ASP A 59 -19.55 9.49 -6.85
N ARG A 60 -20.50 10.43 -6.78
CA ARG A 60 -21.80 10.17 -6.13
C ARG A 60 -22.90 9.62 -7.04
N ASN A 61 -22.74 9.61 -8.37
CA ASN A 61 -23.82 9.21 -9.28
C ASN A 61 -23.43 8.30 -10.47
N HIS A 62 -22.16 7.91 -10.64
CA HIS A 62 -21.69 7.41 -11.94
C HIS A 62 -20.76 6.19 -11.86
N ASN A 63 -21.19 5.10 -11.22
CA ASN A 63 -20.57 3.79 -11.42
C ASN A 63 -20.75 3.38 -12.89
N ILE A 64 -19.68 3.43 -13.67
CA ILE A 64 -19.65 2.81 -15.00
C ILE A 64 -19.09 1.41 -14.76
N GLU A 65 -19.98 0.42 -14.73
CA GLU A 65 -19.67 -0.94 -14.22
C GLU A 65 -18.41 -1.55 -14.84
N SER A 66 -18.12 -1.29 -16.11
CA SER A 66 -17.02 -1.90 -16.87
C SER A 66 -15.71 -1.08 -16.88
N MET A 67 -15.61 0.00 -16.10
CA MET A 67 -14.45 0.88 -16.15
C MET A 67 -14.10 1.48 -14.79
N GLU A 68 -12.83 1.37 -14.43
CA GLU A 68 -12.24 2.06 -13.28
C GLU A 68 -11.40 3.25 -13.72
N ILE A 69 -11.52 4.35 -12.96
CA ILE A 69 -10.77 5.59 -13.19
C ILE A 69 -10.04 5.99 -11.92
N ALA A 70 -8.70 6.03 -11.98
CA ALA A 70 -7.91 6.69 -10.95
C ALA A 70 -7.42 8.05 -11.49
N THR A 71 -7.54 9.09 -10.68
CA THR A 71 -6.99 10.42 -10.98
C THR A 71 -5.97 10.81 -9.92
N SER A 72 -4.81 11.28 -10.35
CA SER A 72 -3.78 11.84 -9.47
C SER A 72 -4.31 13.03 -8.64
N PRO A 73 -3.81 13.26 -7.41
CA PRO A 73 -4.27 14.35 -6.54
C PRO A 73 -4.12 15.75 -7.14
N ASP A 74 -3.21 15.94 -8.10
CA ASP A 74 -2.97 17.21 -8.77
C ASP A 74 -3.70 17.35 -10.12
N GLY A 75 -4.51 16.35 -10.50
CA GLY A 75 -5.26 16.34 -11.76
C GLY A 75 -4.39 16.34 -13.01
N ASN A 76 -3.10 16.00 -12.91
CA ASN A 76 -2.18 15.99 -14.05
C ASN A 76 -2.08 14.62 -14.72
N MET A 77 -2.66 13.59 -14.12
CA MET A 77 -2.62 12.22 -14.59
C MET A 77 -3.92 11.50 -14.24
N ARG A 78 -4.41 10.68 -15.17
CA ARG A 78 -5.59 9.83 -15.03
C ARG A 78 -5.40 8.51 -15.78
N THR A 79 -5.92 7.43 -15.21
CA THR A 79 -6.02 6.13 -15.90
C THR A 79 -7.47 5.80 -16.19
N TYR A 80 -7.70 5.07 -17.28
CA TYR A 80 -8.97 4.47 -17.65
C TYR A 80 -8.72 2.98 -17.84
N SER A 81 -9.07 2.17 -16.85
CA SER A 81 -8.92 0.71 -16.88
C SER A 81 -10.26 0.11 -17.27
N ILE A 82 -10.34 -0.49 -18.45
CA ILE A 82 -11.58 -1.02 -19.03
C ILE A 82 -11.53 -2.55 -19.02
N GLU A 83 -12.59 -3.16 -18.52
CA GLU A 83 -12.78 -4.60 -18.51
C GLU A 83 -13.10 -5.12 -19.92
N LEU A 84 -12.42 -6.18 -20.38
CA LEU A 84 -12.74 -6.83 -21.67
C LEU A 84 -13.94 -7.79 -21.55
N TYR A 85 -14.08 -8.47 -20.42
CA TYR A 85 -15.12 -9.46 -20.14
C TYR A 85 -15.58 -9.38 -18.68
N GLY A 86 -16.89 -9.29 -18.42
CA GLY A 86 -17.44 -9.17 -17.06
C GLY A 86 -18.94 -9.48 -16.96
N PHE A 87 -19.43 -9.67 -15.71
CA PHE A 87 -20.84 -9.97 -15.40
C PHE A 87 -21.64 -8.77 -14.84
N GLY A 88 -21.12 -7.55 -14.96
CA GLY A 88 -21.70 -6.34 -14.37
C GLY A 88 -21.42 -6.24 -12.86
N GLY A 89 -20.91 -5.09 -12.43
CA GLY A 89 -20.26 -4.88 -11.13
C GLY A 89 -18.81 -4.42 -11.31
N ILE A 90 -18.16 -3.97 -10.23
CA ILE A 90 -16.73 -3.60 -10.16
C ILE A 90 -15.92 -4.56 -11.07
N PRO A 91 -14.87 -4.12 -11.81
CA PRO A 91 -14.02 -4.99 -12.66
C PRO A 91 -13.30 -6.17 -11.98
N SER A 92 -13.80 -6.60 -10.81
CA SER A 92 -13.36 -7.62 -9.86
C SER A 92 -13.80 -9.05 -10.19
N TYR A 93 -14.24 -9.36 -11.42
CA TYR A 93 -14.67 -10.72 -11.77
C TYR A 93 -13.73 -11.47 -12.74
N GLY A 94 -12.48 -11.00 -12.88
CA GLY A 94 -11.34 -11.85 -13.22
C GLY A 94 -10.93 -11.94 -14.69
N PHE A 95 -10.89 -10.82 -15.44
CA PHE A 95 -10.43 -10.83 -16.83
C PHE A 95 -9.53 -9.66 -17.21
N GLU A 96 -8.79 -9.91 -18.30
CA GLU A 96 -7.91 -8.99 -19.02
C GLU A 96 -8.52 -7.59 -19.12
N THR A 97 -7.75 -6.56 -18.75
CA THR A 97 -8.14 -5.18 -18.94
C THR A 97 -7.30 -4.52 -20.02
N ARG A 98 -7.80 -3.41 -20.54
CA ARG A 98 -6.98 -2.46 -21.28
C ARG A 98 -6.95 -1.15 -20.50
N THR A 99 -5.74 -0.68 -20.20
CA THR A 99 -5.56 0.54 -19.42
C THR A 99 -4.95 1.65 -20.26
N LEU A 100 -5.66 2.78 -20.36
CA LEU A 100 -5.13 4.01 -20.96
C LEU A 100 -4.68 4.99 -19.88
N LEU A 101 -3.43 5.42 -19.93
CA LEU A 101 -2.88 6.50 -19.13
C LEU A 101 -2.93 7.81 -19.89
N GLN A 102 -3.64 8.80 -19.37
CA GLN A 102 -3.68 10.17 -19.85
C GLN A 102 -2.92 11.08 -18.89
N TYR A 103 -1.99 11.90 -19.38
CA TYR A 103 -1.16 12.75 -18.52
C TYR A 103 -0.79 14.08 -19.18
N ARG A 104 -0.63 15.11 -18.34
CA ARG A 104 -0.18 16.44 -18.75
C ARG A 104 1.34 16.47 -18.87
N ALA A 105 1.80 16.84 -20.04
CA ALA A 105 3.20 16.92 -20.42
C ALA A 105 3.44 18.26 -21.10
N ASN A 106 4.15 19.16 -20.41
CA ASN A 106 4.32 20.55 -20.82
C ASN A 106 2.97 21.22 -21.13
N ASP A 107 2.80 21.72 -22.35
CA ASP A 107 1.59 22.42 -22.81
C ASP A 107 0.57 21.48 -23.51
N SER A 108 0.74 20.16 -23.38
CA SER A 108 -0.11 19.15 -24.02
C SER A 108 -0.58 18.08 -23.06
N VAL A 109 -1.69 17.42 -23.41
CA VAL A 109 -2.11 16.17 -22.79
C VAL A 109 -1.78 15.02 -23.73
N VAL A 110 -1.12 14.01 -23.19
CA VAL A 110 -0.63 12.83 -23.92
C VAL A 110 -1.35 11.61 -23.38
N CYS A 111 -1.61 10.63 -24.25
CA CYS A 111 -2.15 9.34 -23.85
C CYS A 111 -1.17 8.21 -24.21
N LEU A 112 -1.05 7.22 -23.33
CA LEU A 112 -0.26 6.01 -23.50
C LEU A 112 -1.09 4.81 -23.04
N GLU A 113 -1.19 3.79 -23.87
CA GLU A 113 -1.77 2.52 -23.45
C GLU A 113 -0.73 1.71 -22.65
N LEU A 114 -1.16 1.11 -21.54
CA LEU A 114 -0.33 0.34 -20.63
C LEU A 114 -0.59 -1.15 -20.86
N ASP A 115 0.23 -1.79 -21.69
CA ASP A 115 0.06 -3.18 -22.13
C ASP A 115 0.36 -4.22 -21.03
N SER A 116 0.90 -3.79 -19.89
CA SER A 116 1.43 -4.66 -18.83
C SER A 116 0.58 -4.74 -17.57
N ILE A 117 -0.57 -4.06 -17.54
CA ILE A 117 -1.50 -4.10 -16.40
C ILE A 117 -2.58 -5.13 -16.70
N GLN A 118 -2.63 -6.20 -15.91
CA GLN A 118 -3.61 -7.28 -16.06
C GLN A 118 -4.92 -7.00 -15.30
N GLY A 119 -4.87 -6.16 -14.27
CA GLY A 119 -6.02 -5.70 -13.48
C GLY A 119 -6.38 -4.23 -13.73
N TYR A 120 -6.69 -3.45 -12.69
CA TYR A 120 -7.02 -2.03 -12.83
C TYR A 120 -6.12 -1.16 -11.95
N VAL A 121 -5.87 0.07 -12.36
CA VAL A 121 -5.14 1.04 -11.53
C VAL A 121 -6.11 1.58 -10.48
N SER A 122 -5.90 1.21 -9.22
CA SER A 122 -6.74 1.62 -8.09
C SER A 122 -6.33 2.98 -7.53
N GLN A 123 -5.04 3.34 -7.64
CA GLN A 123 -4.55 4.60 -7.09
C GLN A 123 -3.38 5.17 -7.89
N ILE A 124 -3.37 6.51 -8.03
CA ILE A 124 -2.23 7.27 -8.52
C ILE A 124 -1.71 8.15 -7.39
N ILE A 125 -0.47 7.93 -6.98
CA ILE A 125 0.21 8.67 -5.92
C ILE A 125 1.18 9.64 -6.57
N ARG A 126 1.01 10.93 -6.32
CA ARG A 126 2.04 11.91 -6.65
C ARG A 126 3.12 11.84 -5.57
N ILE A 127 4.31 11.44 -5.98
CA ILE A 127 5.45 11.40 -5.07
C ILE A 127 5.84 12.86 -4.79
N GLU A 128 6.31 13.57 -5.80
CA GLU A 128 6.95 14.88 -5.61
C GLU A 128 6.12 16.04 -6.20
N PRO A 129 5.85 17.13 -5.46
CA PRO A 129 5.17 18.32 -5.99
C PRO A 129 5.98 19.14 -7.01
N SER A 130 7.32 19.06 -6.99
CA SER A 130 8.20 19.86 -7.86
C SER A 130 8.65 19.16 -9.15
N LYS A 131 8.36 17.88 -9.29
CA LYS A 131 8.66 17.04 -10.46
C LYS A 131 7.41 16.24 -10.79
N SER A 132 7.24 15.90 -12.05
CA SER A 132 6.13 15.07 -12.49
C SER A 132 6.46 13.58 -12.23
N LEU A 133 6.59 13.21 -10.96
CA LEU A 133 6.93 11.86 -10.48
C LEU A 133 5.73 11.24 -9.77
N TYR A 134 5.32 10.07 -10.26
CA TYR A 134 4.11 9.37 -9.83
C TYR A 134 4.39 7.89 -9.55
N MET A 135 3.56 7.30 -8.69
CA MET A 135 3.43 5.87 -8.47
C MET A 135 2.01 5.45 -8.81
N LEU A 136 1.86 4.37 -9.58
CA LEU A 136 0.56 3.74 -9.83
C LEU A 136 0.50 2.46 -9.01
N ALA A 137 -0.54 2.30 -8.22
CA ALA A 137 -0.90 1.02 -7.63
C ALA A 137 -1.96 0.38 -8.52
N ASP A 138 -1.66 -0.80 -9.06
CA ASP A 138 -2.67 -1.64 -9.70
C ASP A 138 -3.11 -2.78 -8.78
N CYS A 139 -4.31 -3.28 -9.06
CA CYS A 139 -4.97 -4.36 -8.36
C CYS A 139 -5.44 -5.37 -9.41
N GLU A 140 -5.05 -6.64 -9.26
CA GLU A 140 -5.51 -7.76 -10.06
C GLU A 140 -6.21 -8.77 -9.14
N GLU A 141 -7.49 -9.08 -9.43
CA GLU A 141 -8.31 -9.97 -8.61
C GLU A 141 -8.70 -11.22 -9.38
N PHE A 142 -8.41 -12.42 -8.85
CA PHE A 142 -8.85 -13.70 -9.41
C PHE A 142 -9.93 -14.32 -8.53
N ASN A 143 -11.06 -14.71 -9.14
CA ASN A 143 -12.12 -15.44 -8.44
C ASN A 143 -12.62 -16.66 -9.24
N THR A 144 -11.82 -17.73 -9.26
CA THR A 144 -12.35 -19.09 -9.35
C THR A 144 -12.15 -19.79 -8.02
N GLN A 145 -13.08 -19.59 -7.08
CA GLN A 145 -13.14 -20.29 -5.79
C GLN A 145 -11.96 -20.06 -4.81
N GLY A 146 -11.33 -18.88 -4.83
CA GLY A 146 -10.32 -18.48 -3.85
C GLY A 146 -9.74 -17.11 -4.19
N SER A 147 -9.88 -16.16 -3.28
CA SER A 147 -9.71 -14.72 -3.48
C SER A 147 -8.24 -14.28 -3.53
N HIS A 148 -7.60 -14.31 -4.70
CA HIS A 148 -6.23 -13.80 -4.86
C HIS A 148 -6.26 -12.35 -5.34
N VAL A 149 -5.63 -11.45 -4.58
CA VAL A 149 -5.43 -10.04 -4.95
C VAL A 149 -3.94 -9.78 -5.12
N TYR A 150 -3.50 -9.52 -6.34
CA TYR A 150 -2.13 -9.07 -6.61
C TYR A 150 -2.13 -7.55 -6.69
N MET A 151 -1.14 -6.92 -6.04
CA MET A 151 -0.95 -5.48 -6.12
C MET A 151 0.42 -5.20 -6.72
N ASN A 152 0.49 -4.39 -7.77
CA ASN A 152 1.77 -3.98 -8.33
C ASN A 152 1.98 -2.47 -8.22
N LEU A 153 3.24 -2.07 -8.05
CA LEU A 153 3.62 -0.66 -8.03
C LEU A 153 4.45 -0.30 -9.25
N TRP A 154 4.03 0.74 -9.96
CA TRP A 154 4.73 1.27 -11.13
C TRP A 154 5.27 2.66 -10.87
N GLY A 155 6.59 2.82 -10.98
CA GLY A 155 7.25 4.12 -10.89
C GLY A 155 7.29 4.87 -12.23
N LEU A 156 6.66 6.04 -12.30
CA LEU A 156 6.58 6.88 -13.50
C LEU A 156 7.21 8.26 -13.30
N GLN A 157 8.09 8.66 -14.21
CA GLN A 157 8.52 10.06 -14.31
C GLN A 157 8.13 10.63 -15.67
N ILE A 158 7.42 11.75 -15.70
CA ILE A 158 7.25 12.56 -16.90
C ILE A 158 8.46 13.49 -17.00
N THR A 159 9.24 13.33 -18.06
CA THR A 159 10.44 14.14 -18.33
C THR A 159 10.06 15.54 -18.80
N ASP A 160 11.01 16.46 -18.79
CA ASP A 160 10.85 17.81 -19.36
C ASP A 160 10.51 17.79 -20.86
N GLN A 161 10.75 16.67 -21.55
CA GLN A 161 10.38 16.46 -22.95
C GLN A 161 8.94 15.95 -23.11
N GLY A 162 8.22 15.73 -22.00
CA GLY A 162 6.85 15.24 -22.01
C GLY A 162 6.73 13.73 -22.24
N THR A 163 7.84 12.99 -22.14
CA THR A 163 7.86 11.53 -22.29
C THR A 163 7.91 10.85 -20.93
N ILE A 164 7.29 9.68 -20.81
CA ILE A 164 7.47 8.82 -19.65
C ILE A 164 8.85 8.17 -19.72
N ALA A 165 9.64 8.36 -18.66
CA ALA A 165 10.88 7.65 -18.41
C ALA A 165 10.73 6.78 -17.15
N PRO A 166 11.45 5.64 -17.07
CA PRO A 166 11.53 4.88 -15.84
C PRO A 166 11.96 5.79 -14.68
N ALA A 167 11.16 5.84 -13.62
CA ALA A 167 11.57 6.48 -12.39
C ALA A 167 12.39 5.46 -11.58
N PRO A 168 13.68 5.70 -11.30
CA PRO A 168 14.45 4.84 -10.42
C PRO A 168 13.97 5.06 -8.99
N ILE A 169 12.88 4.40 -8.59
CA ILE A 169 12.40 4.42 -7.21
C ILE A 169 13.29 3.52 -6.35
N PHE A 170 13.83 2.41 -6.91
CA PHE A 170 14.93 1.60 -6.32
C PHE A 170 15.86 0.99 -7.39
N LYS A 171 17.02 0.46 -6.93
CA LYS A 171 18.23 0.15 -7.71
C LYS A 171 18.09 -1.07 -8.62
N LYS A 172 17.59 -0.91 -9.85
CA LYS A 172 17.94 -1.70 -11.06
C LYS A 172 17.35 -1.03 -12.31
N GLU A 173 18.20 -0.77 -13.29
CA GLU A 173 17.83 -0.30 -14.62
C GLU A 173 17.54 -1.52 -15.50
N THR A 174 16.28 -1.77 -15.85
CA THR A 174 15.89 -2.20 -17.22
C THR A 174 14.40 -2.53 -17.28
N HIS A 175 13.81 -2.14 -18.42
CA HIS A 175 12.41 -2.23 -18.85
C HIS A 175 11.58 -0.99 -18.55
N LEU A 176 10.79 -0.59 -19.55
CA LEU A 176 9.87 0.53 -19.45
C LEU A 176 8.88 0.20 -18.33
N LEU A 177 8.71 1.17 -17.44
CA LEU A 177 7.97 1.10 -16.17
C LEU A 177 8.68 0.21 -15.12
N THR A 178 9.28 0.85 -14.11
CA THR A 178 9.91 0.14 -12.98
C THR A 178 8.80 -0.47 -12.14
N HIS A 179 8.53 -1.73 -12.40
CA HIS A 179 7.56 -2.56 -11.69
C HIS A 179 8.20 -3.13 -10.42
N LEU A 180 7.50 -2.99 -9.30
CA LEU A 180 7.74 -3.80 -8.11
C LEU A 180 6.62 -4.84 -8.07
N ASP A 181 6.97 -6.08 -8.43
CA ASP A 181 6.16 -7.27 -8.13
C ASP A 181 5.95 -7.33 -6.60
N TRP A 182 4.74 -7.05 -6.14
CA TRP A 182 4.32 -7.41 -4.79
C TRP A 182 3.29 -8.53 -4.90
N ARG A 183 3.76 -9.77 -4.91
CA ARG A 183 2.87 -10.92 -4.83
C ARG A 183 2.43 -11.10 -3.38
N TRP A 184 1.14 -10.89 -3.14
CA TRP A 184 0.44 -11.49 -2.02
C TRP A 184 -0.19 -12.80 -2.47
N ASP A 185 0.64 -13.79 -2.77
CA ASP A 185 0.16 -15.15 -2.68
C ASP A 185 0.18 -15.50 -1.20
N GLU A 186 -1.02 -15.59 -0.62
CA GLU A 186 -1.23 -16.46 0.52
C GLU A 186 -0.48 -17.78 0.26
N TYR A 187 0.11 -18.38 1.30
CA TYR A 187 0.80 -19.68 1.25
C TYR A 187 2.30 -19.62 0.84
N GLY A 188 3.18 -19.47 1.83
CA GLY A 188 4.47 -20.16 1.74
C GLY A 188 4.21 -21.67 1.85
N TYR A 189 4.93 -22.51 1.12
CA TYR A 189 4.83 -23.97 1.25
C TYR A 189 6.23 -24.51 1.57
N ASN A 190 6.33 -25.29 2.65
CA ASN A 190 7.58 -25.93 3.04
C ASN A 190 7.62 -27.35 2.46
N ASP A 191 8.41 -27.54 1.40
CA ASP A 191 8.61 -28.82 0.71
C ASP A 191 9.15 -29.94 1.63
N GLU A 192 9.91 -29.61 2.67
CA GLU A 192 10.48 -30.61 3.59
C GLU A 192 9.45 -31.14 4.60
N THR A 193 8.45 -30.31 4.94
CA THR A 193 7.45 -30.63 5.96
C THR A 193 6.05 -30.83 5.41
N ASP A 194 5.83 -30.59 4.11
CA ASP A 194 4.51 -30.63 3.45
C ASP A 194 3.47 -29.77 4.18
N GLN A 195 3.91 -28.59 4.62
CA GLN A 195 3.11 -27.68 5.42
C GLN A 195 3.00 -26.30 4.75
N ILE A 196 1.79 -25.77 4.80
CA ILE A 196 1.47 -24.41 4.42
C ILE A 196 1.95 -23.46 5.53
N ILE A 197 2.86 -22.56 5.19
CA ILE A 197 3.27 -21.41 5.99
C ILE A 197 2.28 -20.28 5.72
N PHE A 198 1.39 -20.04 6.67
CA PHE A 198 0.51 -18.90 6.65
C PHE A 198 1.32 -17.63 6.92
N SER A 199 1.28 -16.69 5.97
CA SER A 199 1.65 -15.32 6.27
C SER A 199 0.56 -14.70 7.12
N ALA A 200 0.71 -14.87 8.43
CA ALA A 200 -0.08 -14.31 9.50
C ALA A 200 -0.16 -12.76 9.52
N GLU A 201 0.53 -12.08 8.61
CA GLU A 201 0.82 -10.64 8.75
C GLU A 201 -0.17 -9.73 8.00
N LEU A 202 -0.98 -10.21 7.04
CA LEU A 202 -1.77 -9.32 6.15
C LEU A 202 -3.27 -9.49 6.18
N SER A 203 -3.84 -9.36 7.37
CA SER A 203 -5.28 -9.12 7.49
C SER A 203 -5.66 -7.64 7.41
N GLU A 204 -4.70 -6.71 7.49
CA GLU A 204 -4.93 -5.30 7.19
C GLU A 204 -4.55 -5.07 5.73
N PRO A 205 -5.34 -4.33 4.92
CA PRO A 205 -4.80 -3.84 3.66
C PRO A 205 -3.54 -3.05 3.99
N TYR A 206 -2.39 -3.48 3.46
CA TYR A 206 -1.13 -2.77 3.67
C TYR A 206 -1.21 -1.48 2.85
N GLU A 207 -1.84 -0.47 3.45
CA GLU A 207 -2.11 0.81 2.81
C GLU A 207 -0.81 1.59 2.66
N ILE A 208 -0.40 1.83 1.42
CA ILE A 208 0.60 2.85 1.13
C ILE A 208 -0.04 4.19 1.45
N ALA A 209 0.41 4.82 2.53
CA ALA A 209 -0.14 6.08 3.00
C ALA A 209 0.83 7.22 2.73
N TYR A 210 0.34 8.31 2.13
CA TYR A 210 1.03 9.59 2.12
C TYR A 210 0.32 10.56 3.07
N ASP A 211 0.98 10.87 4.18
CA ASP A 211 0.51 11.91 5.11
C ASP A 211 0.97 13.29 4.61
N THR A 212 0.00 14.05 4.10
CA THR A 212 0.20 15.41 3.60
C THR A 212 0.60 16.42 4.68
N VAL A 213 0.30 16.16 5.96
CA VAL A 213 0.65 17.05 7.08
C VAL A 213 2.11 16.89 7.46
N SER A 214 2.56 15.65 7.67
CA SER A 214 3.96 15.36 7.98
C SER A 214 4.87 15.31 6.74
N ASN A 215 4.28 15.28 5.54
CA ASN A 215 4.95 15.08 4.27
C ASN A 215 5.68 13.73 4.20
N GLU A 216 5.05 12.67 4.70
CA GLU A 216 5.66 11.34 4.83
C GLU A 216 4.92 10.30 4.01
N LEU A 217 5.68 9.55 3.20
CA LEU A 217 5.24 8.35 2.51
C LEU A 217 5.62 7.13 3.36
N HIS A 218 4.63 6.33 3.70
CA HIS A 218 4.76 5.10 4.47
C HIS A 218 4.60 3.92 3.51
N LEU A 219 5.67 3.14 3.35
CA LEU A 219 5.67 1.88 2.62
C LEU A 219 5.80 0.73 3.61
N PRO A 220 5.22 -0.44 3.38
CA PRO A 220 5.40 -1.52 4.33
C PRO A 220 6.85 -2.01 4.39
N TYR A 221 7.31 -2.39 5.58
CA TYR A 221 8.70 -2.78 5.81
C TYR A 221 8.89 -4.27 5.56
N ILE A 222 9.67 -4.59 4.53
CA ILE A 222 10.00 -5.97 4.14
C ILE A 222 11.34 -6.37 4.77
N VAL A 223 11.36 -7.52 5.45
CA VAL A 223 12.56 -8.14 6.03
C VAL A 223 12.89 -9.45 5.33
N THR A 224 14.15 -9.84 5.35
CA THR A 224 14.58 -11.14 4.83
C THR A 224 14.64 -12.16 5.97
N HIS A 225 13.86 -13.23 5.85
CA HIS A 225 13.86 -14.34 6.80
C HIS A 225 14.23 -15.64 6.07
N GLY A 226 15.47 -16.10 6.25
CA GLY A 226 16.02 -17.19 5.45
C GLY A 226 16.20 -16.76 3.99
N GLU A 227 15.57 -17.48 3.05
CA GLU A 227 15.55 -17.16 1.62
C GLU A 227 14.33 -16.34 1.18
N TYR A 228 13.38 -16.09 2.10
CA TYR A 228 12.10 -15.44 1.80
C TYR A 228 12.07 -14.00 2.28
N SER A 229 11.24 -13.19 1.62
CA SER A 229 10.93 -11.81 2.02
C SER A 229 9.57 -11.78 2.70
N ILE A 230 9.48 -11.18 3.89
CA ILE A 230 8.25 -11.10 4.68
C ILE A 230 7.91 -9.63 4.93
N ALA A 231 6.67 -9.26 4.65
CA ALA A 231 6.16 -7.92 4.90
C ALA A 231 5.68 -7.79 6.35
N THR A 232 6.40 -7.00 7.14
CA THR A 232 6.14 -6.83 8.57
C THR A 232 5.10 -5.75 8.85
N GLU A 233 4.62 -5.67 10.08
CA GLU A 233 3.72 -4.61 10.55
C GLU A 233 4.36 -3.22 10.67
N ALA A 234 5.68 -3.10 10.44
CA ALA A 234 6.37 -1.82 10.44
C ALA A 234 6.28 -1.14 9.06
N HIS A 235 6.47 0.18 9.03
CA HIS A 235 6.56 0.96 7.80
C HIS A 235 7.97 1.53 7.61
N ARG A 236 8.47 1.51 6.38
CA ARG A 236 9.60 2.34 5.97
C ARG A 236 9.09 3.71 5.53
N VAL A 237 9.62 4.74 6.15
CA VAL A 237 9.13 6.10 6.00
C VAL A 237 10.07 6.90 5.12
N TYR A 238 9.48 7.67 4.20
CA TYR A 238 10.20 8.64 3.38
C TYR A 238 9.59 10.01 3.60
N ARG A 239 10.41 11.02 3.94
CA ARG A 239 9.92 12.39 4.12
C ARG A 239 10.29 13.27 2.93
N TRP A 240 9.30 13.99 2.42
CA TRP A 240 9.50 15.00 1.40
C TRP A 240 10.17 16.25 1.99
N ASN A 241 11.32 16.64 1.44
CA ASN A 241 12.11 17.79 1.94
C ASN A 241 11.96 19.07 1.09
N GLY A 242 11.03 19.08 0.14
CA GLY A 242 10.88 20.16 -0.86
C GLY A 242 11.63 19.94 -2.18
N LYS A 243 12.41 18.85 -2.32
CA LYS A 243 13.12 18.50 -3.57
C LYS A 243 13.20 16.99 -3.89
N TYR A 244 13.17 16.12 -2.90
CA TYR A 244 13.09 14.66 -3.06
C TYR A 244 12.61 14.03 -1.74
N PHE A 245 12.17 12.77 -1.83
CA PHE A 245 11.94 11.93 -0.66
C PHE A 245 13.27 11.49 -0.06
N VAL A 246 13.39 11.72 1.24
CA VAL A 246 14.55 11.29 2.03
C VAL A 246 14.10 10.13 2.90
N ASP A 247 14.80 9.01 2.77
CA ASP A 247 14.60 7.84 3.65
C ASP A 247 14.80 8.26 5.11
N LYS A 248 13.77 8.05 5.92
CA LYS A 248 13.76 8.30 7.37
C LYS A 248 14.04 7.02 8.17
N GLY A 249 14.17 5.89 7.49
CA GLY A 249 14.30 4.57 8.10
C GLY A 249 12.94 3.94 8.38
N VAL A 250 12.95 2.95 9.26
CA VAL A 250 11.76 2.19 9.64
C VAL A 250 11.11 2.88 10.84
N ALA A 251 9.82 3.18 10.72
CA ALA A 251 9.02 3.69 11.82
C ALA A 251 9.02 2.69 12.98
N PRO A 252 9.14 3.16 14.23
CA PRO A 252 8.99 2.30 15.37
C PRO A 252 7.55 1.76 15.46
N LEU A 253 7.40 0.52 15.92
CA LEU A 253 6.09 -0.06 16.23
C LEU A 253 5.46 0.62 17.44
N PHE A 254 6.31 1.05 18.36
CA PHE A 254 5.93 1.79 19.54
C PHE A 254 7.03 2.78 19.90
N ASP A 255 6.61 4.00 20.18
CA ASP A 255 7.46 5.09 20.62
C ASP A 255 6.78 5.78 21.81
N LEU A 256 7.40 5.68 22.98
CA LEU A 256 6.89 6.24 24.22
C LEU A 256 7.90 7.18 24.85
N HIS A 257 7.44 8.40 25.09
CA HIS A 257 8.19 9.42 25.79
C HIS A 257 7.57 9.70 27.17
N SER A 258 8.38 9.58 28.23
CA SER A 258 8.02 9.96 29.59
C SER A 258 9.11 10.85 30.21
N ASP A 259 8.80 11.51 31.33
CA ASP A 259 9.77 12.37 32.04
C ASP A 259 11.00 11.62 32.57
N ASP A 260 10.90 10.30 32.72
CA ASP A 260 11.92 9.48 33.36
C ASP A 260 12.62 8.51 32.40
N PHE A 261 12.00 8.21 31.26
CA PHE A 261 12.58 7.36 30.23
C PHE A 261 11.91 7.54 28.86
N HIS A 262 12.62 7.13 27.82
CA HIS A 262 12.13 6.97 26.44
C HIS A 262 12.25 5.50 26.06
N ILE A 263 11.15 4.88 25.62
CA ILE A 263 11.13 3.51 25.09
C ILE A 263 10.79 3.51 23.61
N ILE A 264 11.54 2.72 22.84
CA ILE A 264 11.23 2.40 21.45
C ILE A 264 11.19 0.89 21.28
N ILE A 265 10.13 0.38 20.65
CA ILE A 265 10.05 -0.98 20.12
C ILE A 265 10.06 -0.90 18.60
N ASP A 266 10.97 -1.62 17.96
CA ASP A 266 11.13 -1.64 16.51
C ASP A 266 11.45 -3.05 15.98
N ILE A 267 11.44 -3.19 14.64
CA ILE A 267 11.78 -4.42 13.93
C ILE A 267 13.16 -4.26 13.27
N GLN A 268 14.03 -5.22 13.50
CA GLN A 268 15.34 -5.31 12.85
C GLN A 268 15.22 -5.90 11.43
N ALA A 269 16.24 -5.72 10.58
CA ALA A 269 16.24 -6.22 9.20
C ALA A 269 16.13 -7.74 9.05
N ASN A 270 16.35 -8.49 10.13
CA ASN A 270 16.18 -9.94 10.20
C ASN A 270 14.80 -10.37 10.74
N GLY A 271 13.87 -9.41 10.95
CA GLY A 271 12.54 -9.65 11.49
C GLY A 271 12.46 -9.70 13.01
N ASN A 272 13.58 -9.56 13.74
CA ASN A 272 13.55 -9.64 15.20
C ASN A 272 13.05 -8.33 15.81
N TYR A 273 12.14 -8.44 16.78
CA TYR A 273 11.71 -7.31 17.59
C TYR A 273 12.83 -6.90 18.54
N ARG A 274 13.01 -5.59 18.68
CA ARG A 274 14.02 -5.01 19.57
C ARG A 274 13.38 -3.96 20.46
N TYR A 275 13.71 -4.04 21.75
CA TYR A 275 13.36 -3.05 22.76
C TYR A 275 14.58 -2.19 23.05
N ARG A 276 14.39 -0.86 23.08
CA ARG A 276 15.42 0.11 23.45
C ARG A 276 14.85 1.09 24.47
N CYS A 277 15.60 1.34 25.53
CA CYS A 277 15.22 2.29 26.58
C CYS A 277 16.40 3.22 26.91
N TRP A 278 16.08 4.51 27.04
CA TRP A 278 16.97 5.58 27.48
C TRP A 278 16.39 6.19 28.74
N ASN A 279 17.18 6.28 29.81
CA ASN A 279 16.75 6.92 31.05
C ASN A 279 16.81 8.44 30.95
N LYS A 280 16.18 9.12 31.91
CA LYS A 280 16.13 10.58 32.04
C LYS A 280 17.43 11.28 31.68
N GLY A 281 17.33 12.27 30.79
CA GLY A 281 18.44 13.14 30.40
C GLY A 281 19.32 12.58 29.26
N ARG A 282 19.04 11.37 28.77
CA ARG A 282 19.64 10.81 27.55
C ARG A 282 18.88 11.23 26.30
N LYS A 283 19.57 11.31 25.17
CA LYS A 283 18.96 11.53 23.85
C LYS A 283 18.84 10.20 23.10
N ILE A 284 17.87 10.09 22.19
CA ILE A 284 17.68 8.91 21.33
C ILE A 284 18.93 8.59 20.50
N ASP A 285 19.68 9.62 20.09
CA ASP A 285 20.92 9.49 19.34
C ASP A 285 22.09 8.92 20.20
N ASP A 286 21.93 8.87 21.52
CA ASP A 286 22.87 8.19 22.41
C ASP A 286 22.66 6.67 22.35
N LYS A 287 23.65 5.91 22.82
CA LYS A 287 23.46 4.46 23.06
C LYS A 287 22.37 4.26 24.12
N PRO A 288 21.37 3.38 23.88
CA PRO A 288 20.35 3.06 24.89
C PRO A 288 20.99 2.48 26.15
N ASP A 289 20.43 2.83 27.31
CA ASP A 289 20.86 2.29 28.60
C ASP A 289 20.47 0.81 28.73
N LEU A 290 19.37 0.42 28.08
CA LEU A 290 18.94 -0.97 27.95
C LEU A 290 18.53 -1.26 26.49
N GLN A 291 19.14 -2.29 25.91
CA GLN A 291 18.74 -2.86 24.62
C GLN A 291 18.51 -4.35 24.79
N ILE A 292 17.34 -4.83 24.37
CA ILE A 292 16.98 -6.24 24.37
C ILE A 292 16.61 -6.63 22.95
N GLU A 293 17.24 -7.67 22.43
CA GLU A 293 17.00 -8.21 21.10
C GLU A 293 16.21 -9.51 21.19
N ASN A 294 15.65 -9.97 20.07
CA ASN A 294 14.87 -11.20 19.97
C ASN A 294 13.59 -11.17 20.82
N GLY A 295 12.84 -10.07 20.74
CA GLY A 295 11.51 -9.99 21.32
C GLY A 295 10.55 -11.00 20.70
N ILE A 296 9.56 -11.41 21.48
CA ILE A 296 8.51 -12.36 21.11
C ILE A 296 7.21 -11.60 20.95
N ARG A 297 6.48 -11.86 19.87
CA ARG A 297 5.12 -11.33 19.67
C ARG A 297 4.10 -12.38 20.11
N LYS A 298 3.13 -11.96 20.91
CA LYS A 298 1.92 -12.71 21.26
C LYS A 298 0.70 -11.87 20.89
N CYS A 299 -0.47 -12.48 20.92
CA CYS A 299 -1.73 -11.75 20.72
C CYS A 299 -2.81 -12.28 21.65
N TRP A 300 -3.93 -11.56 21.71
CA TRP A 300 -5.13 -12.03 22.37
C TRP A 300 -6.36 -11.90 21.47
N ASP A 301 -7.34 -12.74 21.71
CA ASP A 301 -8.64 -12.73 21.03
C ASP A 301 -9.65 -11.79 21.72
N GLN A 302 -10.90 -11.74 21.23
CA GLN A 302 -11.94 -10.88 21.80
C GLN A 302 -12.28 -11.22 23.26
N ASP A 303 -12.05 -12.46 23.69
CA ASP A 303 -12.27 -12.94 25.04
C ASP A 303 -11.08 -12.65 25.97
N GLY A 304 -9.95 -12.19 25.41
CA GLY A 304 -8.72 -11.87 26.12
C GLY A 304 -7.82 -13.09 26.38
N GLU A 305 -8.08 -14.22 25.73
CA GLU A 305 -7.20 -15.39 25.80
C GLU A 305 -5.92 -15.10 25.02
N VAL A 306 -4.76 -15.43 25.60
CA VAL A 306 -3.44 -15.08 25.04
C VAL A 306 -2.83 -16.26 24.30
N PHE A 307 -2.44 -16.02 23.06
CA PHE A 307 -1.86 -17.01 22.15
C PHE A 307 -0.45 -16.60 21.71
N ASP A 308 0.35 -17.60 21.33
CA ASP A 308 1.49 -17.33 20.45
C ASP A 308 0.97 -16.76 19.14
N TYR A 309 1.60 -15.71 18.61
CA TYR A 309 1.06 -15.01 17.44
C TYR A 309 0.98 -15.91 16.21
N ASN A 310 2.00 -16.72 15.96
CA ASN A 310 2.02 -17.59 14.78
C ASN A 310 0.96 -18.68 14.91
N ALA A 311 0.87 -19.30 16.10
CA ALA A 311 -0.17 -20.27 16.38
C ALA A 311 -1.59 -19.68 16.27
N PHE A 312 -1.79 -18.42 16.67
CA PHE A 312 -3.09 -17.77 16.51
C PHE A 312 -3.47 -17.66 15.03
N CYS A 313 -2.55 -17.17 14.20
CA CYS A 313 -2.84 -16.97 12.78
C CYS A 313 -2.98 -18.29 12.00
N GLU A 314 -2.35 -19.38 12.45
CA GLU A 314 -2.58 -20.72 11.88
C GLU A 314 -3.97 -21.29 12.23
N ASN A 315 -4.48 -20.99 13.43
CA ASN A 315 -5.70 -21.61 13.95
C ASN A 315 -6.97 -20.75 13.79
N PHE A 316 -6.82 -19.44 13.60
CA PHE A 316 -7.92 -18.50 13.56
C PHE A 316 -7.87 -17.64 12.28
N GLN A 317 -8.99 -17.60 11.55
CA GLN A 317 -9.16 -16.74 10.36
C GLN A 317 -9.55 -15.29 10.71
N ALA A 318 -9.42 -14.89 11.97
CA ALA A 318 -9.82 -13.59 12.48
C ALA A 318 -8.61 -12.75 12.88
N LYS A 319 -8.78 -11.43 12.88
CA LYS A 319 -7.78 -10.52 13.45
C LYS A 319 -7.69 -10.71 14.96
N PRO A 320 -6.48 -10.66 15.55
CA PRO A 320 -6.36 -10.59 17.00
C PRO A 320 -7.00 -9.29 17.50
N ALA A 321 -7.61 -9.34 18.68
CA ALA A 321 -8.15 -8.16 19.34
C ALA A 321 -7.01 -7.27 19.90
N GLY A 322 -5.83 -7.85 20.15
CA GLY A 322 -4.63 -7.07 20.42
C GLY A 322 -3.35 -7.89 20.47
N LYS A 323 -2.24 -7.20 20.74
CA LYS A 323 -0.85 -7.68 20.60
C LYS A 323 -0.06 -7.42 21.87
N ILE A 324 0.84 -8.35 22.21
CA ILE A 324 1.82 -8.23 23.28
C ILE A 324 3.22 -8.39 22.69
N TYR A 325 4.07 -7.40 22.88
CA TYR A 325 5.51 -7.51 22.61
C TYR A 325 6.26 -7.82 23.90
N LEU A 326 6.97 -8.93 23.90
CA LEU A 326 7.56 -9.54 25.09
C LEU A 326 9.08 -9.63 24.98
N PHE A 327 9.79 -9.13 25.98
CA PHE A 327 11.25 -9.11 26.02
C PHE A 327 11.78 -9.63 27.36
N TYR A 328 12.95 -10.25 27.34
CA TYR A 328 13.59 -10.83 28.53
C TYR A 328 15.02 -10.31 28.70
N ASN A 329 15.37 -9.87 29.91
CA ASN A 329 16.74 -9.48 30.23
C ASN A 329 17.07 -9.79 31.70
N GLN A 330 18.11 -10.59 31.93
CA GLN A 330 18.58 -10.97 33.29
C GLN A 330 17.46 -11.47 34.22
N GLY A 331 16.49 -12.22 33.67
CA GLY A 331 15.33 -12.75 34.40
C GLY A 331 14.16 -11.76 34.53
N PHE A 332 14.33 -10.48 34.18
CA PHE A 332 13.20 -9.55 34.07
C PHE A 332 12.42 -9.80 32.78
N ARG A 333 11.11 -9.57 32.84
CA ARG A 333 10.18 -9.70 31.72
C ARG A 333 9.51 -8.36 31.45
N TYR A 334 9.59 -7.89 30.22
CA TYR A 334 9.05 -6.60 29.77
C TYR A 334 7.95 -6.89 28.76
N GLU A 335 6.77 -6.34 28.97
CA GLU A 335 5.60 -6.55 28.13
C GLU A 335 5.01 -5.22 27.73
N TYR A 336 4.81 -5.02 26.43
CA TYR A 336 4.01 -3.93 25.90
C TYR A 336 2.74 -4.48 25.27
N HIS A 337 1.59 -4.02 25.76
CA HIS A 337 0.26 -4.48 25.37
C HIS A 337 -0.44 -3.38 24.59
N MET A 338 -0.97 -3.71 23.40
CA MET A 338 -1.79 -2.79 22.60
C MET A 338 -2.99 -3.50 21.96
N GLY A 339 -4.18 -2.90 21.99
CA GLY A 339 -5.36 -3.41 21.31
C GLY A 339 -6.65 -3.16 22.09
N ASP A 340 -7.64 -4.01 21.90
CA ASP A 340 -8.93 -3.95 22.60
C ASP A 340 -9.17 -5.25 23.39
N ILE A 341 -9.61 -5.13 24.63
CA ILE A 341 -10.13 -6.24 25.42
C ILE A 341 -11.56 -5.91 25.83
N GLN A 342 -12.53 -6.59 25.21
CA GLN A 342 -13.96 -6.49 25.54
C GLN A 342 -14.50 -5.05 25.49
N GLY A 343 -14.11 -4.29 24.46
CA GLY A 343 -14.51 -2.89 24.24
C GLY A 343 -13.70 -1.86 25.04
N LYS A 344 -12.59 -2.28 25.65
CA LYS A 344 -11.65 -1.38 26.33
C LYS A 344 -10.34 -1.35 25.58
N VAL A 345 -9.97 -0.16 25.11
CA VAL A 345 -8.64 0.09 24.56
C VAL A 345 -7.61 -0.15 25.65
N VAL A 346 -6.66 -1.03 25.35
CA VAL A 346 -5.50 -1.36 26.17
C VAL A 346 -4.29 -0.82 25.45
N ASN A 347 -3.55 0.04 26.14
CA ASN A 347 -2.22 0.49 25.76
C ASN A 347 -1.41 0.60 27.05
N LYS A 348 -0.56 -0.38 27.34
CA LYS A 348 0.17 -0.42 28.62
C LYS A 348 1.52 -1.11 28.56
N LEU A 349 2.42 -0.65 29.43
CA LEU A 349 3.73 -1.24 29.67
C LEU A 349 3.73 -1.93 31.03
N CYS A 350 4.15 -3.19 31.07
CA CYS A 350 4.29 -3.99 32.28
C CYS A 350 5.72 -4.52 32.41
N ILE A 351 6.32 -4.46 33.60
CA ILE A 351 7.64 -5.05 33.90
C ILE A 351 7.51 -5.97 35.10
N TYR A 352 7.98 -7.20 34.94
CA TYR A 352 8.03 -8.21 35.98
C TYR A 352 9.48 -8.52 36.36
N ASN A 353 9.70 -8.75 37.64
CA ASN A 353 11.00 -9.16 38.16
C ASN A 353 11.26 -10.67 37.94
N PRO A 354 12.46 -11.19 38.27
CA PRO A 354 12.78 -12.62 38.11
C PRO A 354 11.92 -13.61 38.92
N GLN A 355 11.12 -13.13 39.89
CA GLN A 355 10.15 -13.94 40.63
C GLN A 355 8.74 -13.86 40.02
N ASN A 356 8.59 -13.26 38.82
CA ASN A 356 7.32 -12.96 38.15
C ASN A 356 6.40 -12.01 38.91
N ASN A 357 6.93 -11.21 39.83
CA ASN A 357 6.15 -10.14 40.46
C ASN A 357 6.13 -8.92 39.55
N LEU A 358 4.93 -8.38 39.29
CA LEU A 358 4.76 -7.10 38.60
C LEU A 358 5.36 -5.98 39.46
N ILE A 359 6.36 -5.29 38.92
CA ILE A 359 7.07 -4.20 39.60
C ILE A 359 6.85 -2.83 38.95
N TYR A 360 6.27 -2.83 37.74
CA TYR A 360 5.89 -1.60 37.04
C TYR A 360 4.70 -1.90 36.13
N GLU A 361 3.67 -1.05 36.19
CA GLU A 361 2.56 -1.02 35.23
C GLU A 361 2.17 0.44 34.99
N GLN A 362 2.06 0.81 33.73
CA GLN A 362 1.61 2.12 33.31
C GLN A 362 0.75 1.98 32.06
N SER A 363 -0.46 2.53 32.12
CA SER A 363 -1.33 2.68 30.96
C SER A 363 -1.11 4.03 30.30
N TYR A 364 -1.34 4.07 28.99
CA TYR A 364 -1.26 5.25 28.14
C TYR A 364 -2.59 5.42 27.41
N ASP A 365 -3.00 6.67 27.22
CA ASP A 365 -4.23 7.03 26.49
C ASP A 365 -3.99 7.09 24.99
#